data_AF-A0A945SLI9-F1
#
_entry.id   AF-A0A945SLI9-F1
#
_cell.length_a   1.000
_cell.length_b   1.000
_cell.length_c   1.000
_cell.angle_alpha   90.00
_cell.angle_beta   90.00
_cell.angle_gamma   90.00
#
_symmetry.space_group_name_H-M   'P 1'
#
loop_
_entity.id
_entity.type
_entity.pdbx_description
1 polymer ?
#
loop_
_entity_poly.entity_id
_entity_poly.type
_entity_poly.pdbx_seq_one_letter_code
_entity_poly.pdbx_strand_id
1 'polypeptide(L)'
;MSKAELEKIEWNEALSVNHPLLDQQHQTLIGVINWMVDSINGGEDVSVLKQLDAFESLYFEHFHREELILIRINYPDATAHTETHRKYEKRVHELVQKAHQDISPKSPYRPTSPRPATQCGCYLTAARELI
;
A
#
# COMPACT_ATOMS: atom_id res chain seq x y z
N MET A 1 -32.28 -3.40 -7.93
CA MET A 1 -31.11 -2.84 -8.63
C MET A 1 -29.98 -3.82 -8.40
N SER A 2 -29.42 -4.43 -9.44
CA SER A 2 -28.29 -5.36 -9.29
C SER A 2 -27.11 -4.60 -8.70
N LYS A 3 -26.56 -5.08 -7.59
CA LYS A 3 -25.30 -4.60 -7.01
C LYS A 3 -24.24 -4.77 -8.10
N ALA A 4 -23.46 -3.72 -8.40
CA ALA A 4 -22.32 -3.87 -9.30
C ALA A 4 -21.31 -4.81 -8.62
N GLU A 5 -21.00 -5.93 -9.27
CA GLU A 5 -19.92 -6.82 -8.82
C GLU A 5 -18.59 -6.16 -9.18
N LEU A 6 -17.70 -6.06 -8.19
CA LEU A 6 -16.33 -5.63 -8.42
C LEU A 6 -15.58 -6.78 -9.11
N GLU A 7 -14.77 -6.45 -10.11
CA GLU A 7 -13.92 -7.41 -10.81
C GLU A 7 -12.56 -7.57 -10.10
N LYS A 8 -12.00 -8.78 -10.17
CA LYS A 8 -10.66 -9.07 -9.65
C LYS A 8 -9.57 -8.59 -10.60
N ILE A 9 -8.40 -8.32 -10.04
CA ILE A 9 -7.19 -7.99 -10.78
C ILE A 9 -6.41 -9.28 -11.02
N GLU A 10 -6.18 -9.63 -12.27
CA GLU A 10 -5.32 -10.76 -12.64
C GLU A 10 -3.89 -10.30 -12.84
N TRP A 11 -2.94 -11.02 -12.24
CA TRP A 11 -1.52 -10.78 -12.50
C TRP A 11 -1.20 -11.03 -13.97
N ASN A 12 -0.37 -10.17 -14.56
CA ASN A 12 0.19 -10.39 -15.88
C ASN A 12 1.56 -9.71 -15.97
N GLU A 13 2.34 -10.08 -17.00
CA GLU A 13 3.71 -9.60 -17.18
C GLU A 13 3.82 -8.08 -17.36
N ALA A 14 2.74 -7.36 -17.73
CA ALA A 14 2.78 -5.91 -17.81
C ALA A 14 2.80 -5.23 -16.42
N LEU A 15 2.55 -5.97 -15.33
CA LEU A 15 2.66 -5.52 -13.95
C LEU A 15 4.04 -5.84 -13.33
N SER A 16 4.88 -6.60 -14.03
CA SER A 16 6.24 -6.90 -13.58
C SER A 16 7.16 -5.70 -13.79
N VAL A 17 8.07 -5.50 -12.83
CA VAL A 17 9.19 -4.55 -12.93
C VAL A 17 10.53 -5.28 -13.15
N ASN A 18 10.49 -6.57 -13.50
CA ASN A 18 11.64 -7.44 -13.66
C ASN A 18 12.55 -7.52 -12.41
N HIS A 19 11.95 -7.36 -11.23
CA HIS A 19 12.67 -7.50 -9.96
C HIS A 19 11.91 -8.51 -9.08
N PRO A 20 12.42 -9.76 -8.93
CA PRO A 20 11.65 -10.86 -8.34
C PRO A 20 11.01 -10.55 -6.98
N LEU A 21 11.73 -9.81 -6.12
CA LEU A 21 11.20 -9.40 -4.81
C LEU A 21 10.06 -8.38 -4.94
N LEU A 22 10.15 -7.42 -5.86
CA LEU A 22 9.11 -6.38 -6.02
C LEU A 22 7.89 -6.99 -6.70
N ASP A 23 8.09 -7.88 -7.68
CA ASP A 23 7.00 -8.61 -8.33
C ASP A 23 6.24 -9.49 -7.33
N GLN A 24 6.95 -10.17 -6.42
CA GLN A 24 6.32 -10.93 -5.34
C GLN A 24 5.50 -10.03 -4.41
N GLN A 25 6.00 -8.83 -4.09
CA GLN A 25 5.26 -7.84 -3.29
C GLN A 25 4.01 -7.35 -4.04
N HIS A 26 4.10 -7.05 -5.34
CA HIS A 26 2.95 -6.66 -6.15
C HIS A 26 1.88 -7.76 -6.20
N GLN A 27 2.28 -9.01 -6.43
CA GLN A 27 1.36 -10.16 -6.42
C GLN A 27 0.66 -10.31 -5.06
N THR A 28 1.39 -10.07 -3.96
CA THR A 28 0.80 -10.08 -2.61
C THR A 28 -0.22 -8.97 -2.43
N LEU A 29 0.08 -7.74 -2.87
CA LEU A 29 -0.86 -6.61 -2.84
C LEU A 29 -2.12 -6.91 -3.66
N ILE A 30 -1.98 -7.46 -4.86
CA ILE A 30 -3.10 -7.89 -5.72
C ILE A 30 -3.92 -8.98 -5.04
N GLY A 31 -3.28 -9.93 -4.37
CA GLY A 31 -3.97 -10.97 -3.58
C GLY A 31 -4.88 -10.37 -2.50
N VAL A 32 -4.40 -9.36 -1.76
CA VAL A 32 -5.22 -8.68 -0.75
C VAL A 32 -6.33 -7.86 -1.39
N ILE A 33 -6.09 -7.21 -2.53
CA ILE A 33 -7.15 -6.49 -3.28
C ILE A 33 -8.24 -7.47 -3.73
N ASN A 34 -7.87 -8.62 -4.27
CA ASN A 34 -8.83 -9.62 -4.71
C ASN A 34 -9.61 -10.24 -3.55
N TRP A 35 -8.98 -10.37 -2.38
CA TRP A 35 -9.66 -10.78 -1.17
C TRP A 35 -10.70 -9.73 -0.70
N MET A 36 -10.39 -8.44 -0.83
CA MET A 36 -11.37 -7.37 -0.60
C MET A 36 -12.53 -7.40 -1.60
N VAL A 37 -12.24 -7.64 -2.88
CA VAL A 37 -13.27 -7.79 -3.92
C VAL A 37 -14.25 -8.91 -3.55
N ASP A 38 -13.76 -10.07 -3.10
CA ASP A 38 -14.61 -11.18 -2.67
C ASP A 38 -15.51 -10.80 -1.49
N SER A 39 -14.96 -10.18 -0.44
CA SER A 39 -15.74 -9.76 0.72
C SER A 39 -16.76 -8.67 0.38
N ILE A 40 -16.43 -7.72 -0.50
CA ILE A 40 -17.39 -6.68 -0.95
C ILE A 40 -18.52 -7.30 -1.77
N ASN A 41 -18.20 -8.18 -2.72
CA ASN A 41 -19.21 -8.86 -3.53
C ASN A 41 -20.11 -9.75 -2.65
N GLY A 42 -19.53 -10.44 -1.67
CA GLY A 42 -20.24 -11.26 -0.67
C GLY A 42 -21.03 -10.48 0.40
N GLY A 43 -20.77 -9.17 0.57
CA GLY A 43 -21.44 -8.33 1.58
C GLY A 43 -20.88 -8.49 3.00
N GLU A 44 -19.59 -8.79 3.13
CA GLU A 44 -18.89 -9.01 4.40
C GLU A 44 -18.15 -7.76 4.90
N ASP A 45 -18.87 -6.68 5.23
CA ASP A 45 -18.29 -5.35 5.52
C ASP A 45 -17.24 -5.34 6.66
N VAL A 46 -17.42 -6.16 7.70
CA VAL A 46 -16.46 -6.26 8.83
C VAL A 46 -15.15 -6.92 8.39
N SER A 47 -15.21 -7.87 7.45
CA SER A 47 -14.02 -8.50 6.88
C SER A 47 -13.21 -7.48 6.08
N VAL A 48 -13.89 -6.59 5.35
CA VAL A 48 -13.27 -5.55 4.51
C VAL A 48 -12.40 -4.59 5.33
N LEU A 49 -12.82 -4.18 6.53
CA LEU A 49 -12.00 -3.31 7.38
C LEU A 49 -10.65 -3.93 7.75
N LYS A 50 -10.65 -5.20 8.16
CA LYS A 50 -9.40 -5.91 8.50
C LYS A 50 -8.49 -6.08 7.28
N GLN A 51 -9.09 -6.28 6.12
CA GLN A 51 -8.38 -6.42 4.85
C GLN A 51 -7.76 -5.08 4.41
N LEU A 52 -8.46 -3.97 4.61
CA LEU A 52 -7.94 -2.62 4.39
C LEU A 52 -6.75 -2.31 5.29
N ASP A 53 -6.84 -2.65 6.59
CA ASP A 53 -5.73 -2.47 7.54
C ASP A 53 -4.49 -3.30 7.14
N ALA A 54 -4.72 -4.53 6.67
CA ALA A 54 -3.66 -5.41 6.16
C ALA A 54 -3.05 -4.86 4.87
N PHE A 55 -3.88 -4.39 3.94
CA PHE A 55 -3.45 -3.78 2.69
C PHE A 55 -2.56 -2.57 2.94
N GLU A 56 -2.99 -1.62 3.78
CA GLU A 56 -2.23 -0.42 4.09
C GLU A 56 -0.85 -0.74 4.69
N SER A 57 -0.79 -1.75 5.57
CA SER A 57 0.47 -2.20 6.18
C SER A 57 1.44 -2.78 5.14
N LEU A 58 0.96 -3.68 4.28
CA LEU A 58 1.76 -4.29 3.20
C LEU A 58 2.20 -3.26 2.16
N TYR A 59 1.31 -2.32 1.86
CA TYR A 59 1.51 -1.25 0.91
C TYR A 59 2.64 -0.29 1.34
N PHE A 60 2.67 0.10 2.62
CA PHE A 60 3.76 0.92 3.15
C PHE A 60 5.10 0.18 3.15
N GLU A 61 5.11 -1.11 3.49
CA GLU A 61 6.34 -1.90 3.46
C GLU A 61 6.90 -2.01 2.03
N HIS A 62 6.03 -2.26 1.04
CA HIS A 62 6.40 -2.35 -0.36
C HIS A 62 7.07 -1.06 -0.86
N PHE A 63 6.43 0.09 -0.64
CA PHE A 63 7.01 1.39 -1.02
C PHE A 63 8.32 1.69 -0.32
N HIS A 64 8.43 1.36 0.96
CA HIS A 64 9.70 1.54 1.66
C HIS A 64 10.81 0.68 1.04
N ARG A 65 10.50 -0.57 0.66
CA ARG A 65 11.46 -1.47 0.02
C ARG A 65 11.91 -0.94 -1.34
N GLU A 66 10.97 -0.51 -2.17
CA GLU A 66 11.27 0.06 -3.49
C GLU A 66 12.10 1.34 -3.37
N GLU A 67 11.72 2.27 -2.50
CA GLU A 67 12.48 3.50 -2.24
C GLU A 67 13.94 3.19 -1.86
N LEU A 68 14.18 2.22 -0.96
CA LEU A 68 15.54 1.79 -0.60
C LEU A 68 16.33 1.23 -1.79
N ILE A 69 15.69 0.45 -2.66
CA ILE A 69 16.31 -0.09 -3.87
C ILE A 69 16.68 1.04 -4.82
N LEU A 70 15.75 1.95 -5.11
CA LEU A 70 15.96 3.09 -6.01
C LEU A 70 17.10 3.99 -5.52
N ILE A 71 17.16 4.25 -4.21
CA ILE A 71 18.26 5.03 -3.61
C ILE A 71 19.59 4.29 -3.75
N ARG A 72 19.62 2.98 -3.44
CA ARG A 72 20.85 2.18 -3.48
C ARG A 72 21.48 2.14 -4.88
N ILE A 73 20.65 2.10 -5.92
CA ILE A 73 21.12 2.08 -7.31
C ILE A 73 21.35 3.48 -7.89
N ASN A 74 21.20 4.55 -7.09
CA ASN A 74 21.23 5.95 -7.53
C ASN A 74 20.29 6.22 -8.71
N TYR A 75 19.06 5.72 -8.62
CA TYR A 75 18.04 5.98 -9.63
C TYR A 75 17.80 7.50 -9.75
N PRO A 76 17.91 8.11 -10.95
CA PRO A 76 17.88 9.56 -11.11
C PRO A 76 16.63 10.24 -10.53
N ASP A 77 15.48 9.56 -10.62
CA ASP A 77 14.19 10.12 -10.21
C ASP A 77 13.69 9.57 -8.86
N ALA A 78 14.58 9.02 -8.02
CA ALA A 78 14.21 8.41 -6.74
C ALA A 78 13.41 9.38 -5.83
N THR A 79 13.77 10.67 -5.83
CA THR A 79 13.03 11.71 -5.09
C THR A 79 11.61 11.87 -5.61
N ALA A 80 11.44 12.08 -6.92
CA ALA A 80 10.13 12.29 -7.54
C ALA A 80 9.23 11.05 -7.39
N HIS A 81 9.83 9.86 -7.46
CA HIS A 81 9.16 8.60 -7.21
C HIS A 81 8.66 8.50 -5.76
N THR A 82 9.52 8.80 -4.78
CA THR A 82 9.17 8.83 -3.35
C THR A 82 8.05 9.84 -3.06
N GLU A 83 8.06 11.01 -3.68
CA GLU A 83 6.99 12.00 -3.53
C GLU A 83 5.64 11.49 -4.06
N THR A 84 5.67 10.69 -5.12
CA THR A 84 4.47 10.02 -5.66
C THR A 84 3.95 9.00 -4.66
N HIS A 85 4.82 8.19 -4.06
CA HIS A 85 4.44 7.28 -2.98
C HIS A 85 3.77 8.01 -1.82
N ARG A 86 4.35 9.11 -1.33
CA ARG A 86 3.77 9.90 -0.23
C ARG A 86 2.34 10.38 -0.53
N LYS A 87 2.06 10.79 -1.77
CA LYS A 87 0.71 11.21 -2.18
C LYS A 87 -0.29 10.06 -2.10
N TYR A 88 0.09 8.88 -2.57
CA TYR A 88 -0.80 7.73 -2.50
C TYR A 88 -0.93 7.18 -1.08
N GLU A 89 0.14 7.14 -0.29
CA GLU A 89 0.10 6.75 1.12
C GLU A 89 -0.91 7.61 1.90
N LYS A 90 -0.85 8.94 1.72
CA LYS A 90 -1.83 9.85 2.31
C LYS A 90 -3.27 9.51 1.87
N ARG A 91 -3.49 9.29 0.58
CA ARG A 91 -4.81 8.97 0.04
C ARG A 91 -5.36 7.64 0.60
N VAL A 92 -4.53 6.60 0.67
CA VAL A 92 -4.92 5.30 1.23
C VAL A 92 -5.29 5.48 2.70
N HIS A 93 -4.47 6.18 3.47
CA HIS A 93 -4.73 6.44 4.88
C HIS A 93 -6.08 7.17 5.10
N GLU A 94 -6.36 8.21 4.32
CA GLU A 94 -7.63 8.93 4.38
C GLU A 94 -8.83 8.02 4.02
N LEU A 95 -8.67 7.11 3.06
CA LEU A 95 -9.72 6.15 2.68
C LEU A 95 -9.95 5.12 3.79
N VAL A 96 -8.90 4.57 4.40
CA VAL A 96 -9.00 3.62 5.51
C VAL A 96 -9.69 4.28 6.71
N GLN A 97 -9.26 5.49 7.09
CA GLN A 97 -9.91 6.25 8.16
C GLN A 97 -11.40 6.45 7.90
N LYS A 98 -11.76 6.85 6.67
CA LYS A 98 -13.17 7.03 6.30
C LYS A 98 -13.95 5.72 6.35
N ALA A 99 -13.39 4.62 5.84
CA ALA A 99 -14.03 3.31 5.87
C ALA A 99 -14.32 2.86 7.31
N HIS A 100 -13.38 3.07 8.24
CA HIS A 100 -13.59 2.79 9.66
C HIS A 100 -14.70 3.66 10.26
N GLN A 101 -14.80 4.95 9.89
CA GLN A 101 -15.89 5.81 10.35
C GLN A 101 -17.25 5.36 9.84
N ASP A 102 -17.34 4.97 8.57
CA ASP A 102 -18.58 4.58 7.91
C ASP A 102 -19.07 3.20 8.39
N ILE A 103 -18.16 2.23 8.58
CA ILE A 103 -18.48 0.84 8.93
C ILE A 103 -18.47 0.61 10.46
N SER A 104 -17.62 1.32 11.21
CA SER A 104 -17.44 1.13 12.67
C SER A 104 -17.25 2.46 13.42
N PRO A 105 -18.31 3.28 13.53
CA PRO A 105 -18.22 4.63 14.12
C PRO A 105 -17.83 4.67 15.62
N LYS A 106 -17.77 3.53 16.32
CA LYS A 106 -17.41 3.42 17.74
C LYS A 106 -15.97 2.96 18.01
N SER A 107 -15.20 2.60 16.98
CA SER A 107 -13.80 2.19 17.11
C SER A 107 -12.91 3.21 16.39
N PRO A 108 -12.08 4.00 17.10
CA PRO A 108 -11.15 4.88 16.43
C PRO A 108 -10.11 4.04 15.70
N TYR A 109 -10.04 4.17 14.38
CA TYR A 109 -8.96 3.60 13.59
C TYR A 109 -7.62 4.07 14.18
N ARG A 110 -6.76 3.09 14.46
CA ARG A 110 -5.39 3.32 14.93
C ARG A 110 -4.46 2.71 13.90
N PRO A 111 -3.64 3.50 13.19
CA PRO A 111 -2.71 2.95 12.21
C PRO A 111 -1.80 1.92 12.89
N THR A 112 -1.74 0.73 12.31
CA THR A 112 -0.91 -0.39 12.75
C THR A 112 0.56 -0.20 12.38
N SER A 113 0.84 0.75 11.49
CA SER A 113 2.16 1.04 10.95
C SER A 113 2.35 2.56 10.87
N PRO A 114 2.90 3.23 11.89
CA PRO A 114 3.47 4.53 11.66
C PRO A 114 4.72 4.32 10.81
N ARG A 115 4.69 4.73 9.54
CA ARG A 115 5.96 5.04 8.86
C ARG A 115 6.63 6.08 9.77
N PRO A 116 7.83 5.82 10.32
CA PRO A 116 8.40 6.69 11.33
C PRO A 116 8.51 8.11 10.77
N ALA A 117 8.09 9.10 11.57
CA ALA A 117 8.05 10.52 11.22
C ALA A 117 9.43 11.13 10.86
N THR A 118 10.47 10.31 10.76
CA THR A 118 11.86 10.67 10.52
C THR A 118 12.23 10.86 9.05
N GLN A 119 11.31 10.68 8.10
CA GLN A 119 11.58 10.88 6.68
C GLN A 119 11.13 12.25 6.17
N CYS A 120 11.60 13.30 6.85
CA CYS A 120 11.81 14.58 6.21
C CYS A 120 12.94 14.41 5.16
N GLY A 121 12.93 15.20 4.08
CA GLY A 121 13.71 15.00 2.83
C GLY A 121 15.26 14.99 2.89
N CYS A 122 15.86 14.53 3.98
CA CYS A 122 17.31 14.44 4.19
C CYS A 122 17.88 13.00 4.08
N TYR A 123 17.06 11.99 3.71
CA TYR A 123 17.51 10.59 3.68
C TYR A 123 18.43 10.21 2.51
N LEU A 124 18.50 11.01 1.44
CA LEU A 124 19.40 10.72 0.31
C LEU A 124 20.88 10.78 0.67
N THR A 125 21.24 11.48 1.74
CA THR A 125 22.61 11.51 2.25
C THR A 125 22.91 10.41 3.26
N ALA A 126 21.92 9.91 4.01
CA ALA A 126 22.14 8.97 5.12
C ALA A 126 22.10 7.47 4.73
N ALA A 127 21.40 7.10 3.64
CA ALA A 127 21.30 5.70 3.20
C ALA A 127 22.59 5.13 2.59
N ARG A 128 23.67 5.94 2.50
CA ARG A 128 24.99 5.49 2.03
C ARG A 128 25.85 4.85 3.12
N GLU A 129 25.53 5.03 4.41
CA GLU A 129 26.41 4.63 5.53
C GLU A 129 25.90 3.46 6.38
N LEU A 130 24.73 2.89 6.06
CA LEU A 130 24.22 1.70 6.75
C LEU A 130 24.04 0.56 5.75
N ILE A 131 25.16 -0.08 5.42
CA ILE A 131 25.42 -1.52 5.10
C ILE A 131 26.87 -1.62 4.61
#